data_AF-A0A1F3LG45-F1
#
_entry.id   AF-A0A1F3LG45-F1
#
_cell.length_a   1.000
_cell.length_b   1.000
_cell.length_c   1.000
_cell.angle_alpha   90.00
_cell.angle_beta   90.00
_cell.angle_gamma   90.00
#
_symmetry.space_group_name_H-M   'P 1'
#
loop_
_entity.id
_entity.type
_entity.pdbx_description
1 polymer ?
#
loop_
_entity_poly.entity_id
_entity_poly.type
_entity_poly.pdbx_seq_one_letter_code
_entity_poly.pdbx_strand_id
1 'polypeptide(L)' 'MLSGLESKSVTNDKSSFKYALVVEEKDPNLNIEKWMIDGNFWDSLNNNPLPVIEDNDGELELEAWMIQGKYWK' A
#
# COMPACT_ATOMS: atom_id res chain seq x y z
N MET A 1 39.39 56.25 12.39
CA MET A 1 38.57 55.75 11.27
C MET A 1 38.65 54.23 11.31
N LEU A 2 37.57 53.57 11.70
CA LEU A 2 37.49 52.11 11.82
C LEU A 2 37.42 51.51 10.42
N SER A 3 38.43 50.71 10.04
CA SER A 3 38.45 49.99 8.77
C SER A 3 37.42 48.86 8.77
N GLY A 4 36.71 48.74 7.65
CA GLY A 4 35.55 47.87 7.46
C GLY A 4 35.85 46.38 7.64
N LEU A 5 35.03 45.75 8.48
CA LEU A 5 34.78 44.32 8.49
C LEU A 5 33.63 44.06 7.53
N GLU A 6 33.92 43.68 6.30
CA GLU A 6 32.94 43.04 5.41
C GLU A 6 33.40 41.62 5.12
N SER A 7 33.04 40.70 6.02
CA SER A 7 33.06 39.28 5.73
C SER A 7 31.94 38.97 4.74
N LYS A 8 32.31 38.83 3.46
CA LYS A 8 31.41 38.35 2.40
C LYS A 8 30.78 37.03 2.83
N SER A 9 29.45 37.00 2.86
CA SER A 9 28.67 35.81 3.18
C SER A 9 28.96 34.71 2.17
N VAL A 10 29.58 33.62 2.62
CA VAL A 10 29.57 32.36 1.89
C VAL A 10 28.13 31.86 1.92
N THR A 11 27.41 32.02 0.81
CA THR A 11 26.11 31.37 0.62
C THR A 11 26.37 29.90 0.43
N ASN A 12 26.37 29.17 1.54
CA ASN A 12 26.34 27.72 1.55
C ASN A 12 24.92 27.35 1.12
N ASP A 13 24.69 27.19 -0.19
CA ASP A 13 23.49 26.54 -0.71
C ASP A 13 23.57 25.06 -0.32
N LYS A 14 23.29 24.81 0.96
CA LYS A 14 22.95 23.49 1.45
C LYS A 14 21.54 23.27 0.96
N SER A 15 21.45 22.78 -0.28
CA SER A 15 20.29 22.08 -0.81
C SER A 15 19.80 21.14 0.29
N SER A 16 18.75 21.58 0.98
CA SER A 16 18.21 20.92 2.15
C SER A 16 17.38 19.76 1.63
N PHE A 17 18.06 18.65 1.36
CA PHE A 17 17.40 17.37 1.22
C PHE A 17 16.75 17.08 2.57
N LYS A 18 15.47 17.45 2.67
CA LYS A 18 14.60 17.04 3.77
C LYS A 18 14.56 15.53 3.68
N TYR A 19 15.30 14.85 4.56
CA TYR A 19 15.16 13.41 4.75
C TYR A 19 13.67 13.17 5.03
N ALA A 20 12.99 12.52 4.08
CA ALA A 20 11.67 12.00 4.35
C ALA A 20 11.85 10.99 5.48
N LEU A 21 11.17 11.23 6.60
CA LEU A 21 11.13 10.31 7.73
C LEU A 21 10.47 9.04 7.21
N VAL A 22 11.26 8.01 6.92
CA VAL A 22 10.73 6.68 6.59
C VAL A 22 10.25 6.10 7.91
N VAL A 23 8.94 6.22 8.15
CA VAL A 23 8.28 5.57 9.27
C VAL A 23 8.06 4.13 8.88
N GLU A 24 8.59 3.20 9.66
CA GLU A 24 8.28 1.78 9.53
C GLU A 24 6.82 1.58 9.96
N GLU A 25 5.93 1.40 8.99
CA GLU A 25 4.57 0.98 9.26
C GLU A 25 4.59 -0.51 9.64
N LYS A 26 4.22 -0.80 10.88
CA LYS A 26 4.05 -2.18 11.35
C LYS A 26 2.63 -2.62 11.06
N ASP A 27 2.48 -3.74 10.35
CA ASP A 27 1.17 -4.35 10.15
C ASP A 27 0.50 -4.67 11.50
N PRO A 28 -0.80 -4.38 11.65
CA PRO A 28 -1.53 -4.77 12.83
C PRO A 28 -1.56 -6.30 12.95
N ASN A 29 -1.65 -6.81 14.18
CA ASN A 29 -1.81 -8.24 14.39
C ASN A 29 -3.14 -8.70 13.78
N LEU A 30 -3.09 -9.61 12.81
CA LEU A 30 -4.27 -10.13 12.15
C LEU A 30 -5.01 -11.10 13.09
N ASN A 31 -6.24 -10.76 13.45
CA ASN A 31 -7.12 -11.65 14.20
C ASN A 31 -7.84 -12.57 13.21
N ILE A 32 -7.45 -13.85 13.18
CA ILE A 32 -8.06 -14.84 12.32
C ILE A 32 -9.35 -15.36 12.96
N GLU A 33 -10.45 -15.32 12.22
CA GLU A 33 -11.73 -15.82 12.69
C GLU A 33 -11.78 -17.36 12.67
N LYS A 34 -12.57 -17.97 13.57
CA LYS A 34 -12.56 -19.43 13.77
C LYS A 34 -12.92 -20.20 12.49
N TRP A 35 -13.85 -19.71 11.68
CA TRP A 35 -14.25 -20.37 10.43
C TRP A 35 -13.10 -20.44 9.41
N MET A 36 -12.16 -19.50 9.44
CA MET A 36 -11.02 -19.48 8.51
C MET A 36 -10.05 -20.64 8.75
N ILE A 37 -10.03 -21.19 9.97
CA ILE A 37 -9.08 -22.24 10.40
C ILE A 37 -9.76 -23.55 10.79
N ASP A 38 -11.09 -23.58 10.87
CA ASP A 38 -11.84 -24.78 11.22
C ASP A 38 -11.96 -25.69 9.99
N GLY A 39 -11.17 -26.78 9.95
CA GLY A 39 -11.22 -27.75 8.88
C GLY A 39 -12.61 -28.35 8.66
N ASN A 40 -13.41 -28.50 9.72
CA ASN A 40 -14.76 -29.05 9.61
C ASN A 40 -15.70 -28.10 8.87
N PHE A 41 -15.48 -26.79 8.98
CA PHE A 41 -16.26 -25.78 8.26
C PHE A 41 -16.10 -26.00 6.74
N TRP A 42 -14.87 -26.19 6.28
CA TRP A 42 -14.55 -26.44 4.87
C TRP A 42 -14.90 -27.86 4.40
N ASP A 43 -14.72 -28.87 5.25
CA ASP A 43 -15.13 -30.24 4.93
C ASP A 43 -16.65 -30.37 4.80
N SER A 44 -17.41 -29.58 5.56
CA SER A 44 -18.87 -29.53 5.42
C SER A 44 -19.31 -28.95 4.07
N LEU A 45 -18.58 -27.95 3.54
CA LEU A 45 -18.81 -27.37 2.21
C LEU A 45 -18.55 -28.36 1.08
N ASN A 46 -17.58 -29.27 1.23
CA ASN A 46 -17.32 -30.30 0.23
C ASN A 46 -18.43 -31.35 0.16
N ASN A 47 -19.05 -31.67 1.30
CA ASN A 47 -20.09 -32.70 1.38
C ASN A 47 -21.51 -32.16 1.15
N ASN A 48 -21.73 -30.87 1.43
CA ASN A 48 -22.98 -30.17 1.20
C ASN A 48 -22.66 -28.73 0.76
N PRO A 49 -22.38 -28.50 -0.53
CA PRO A 49 -22.03 -27.17 -1.02
C PRO A 49 -23.13 -26.17 -0.67
N LEU A 50 -22.72 -24.99 -0.20
CA LEU A 50 -23.64 -23.87 -0.08
C LEU A 50 -24.37 -23.68 -1.41
N PRO A 51 -25.65 -23.30 -1.40
CA PRO A 51 -26.33 -22.94 -2.63
C PRO A 51 -25.48 -21.85 -3.28
N VAL A 52 -24.91 -22.16 -4.44
CA VAL A 52 -24.32 -21.15 -5.31
C VAL A 52 -25.51 -20.30 -5.74
N ILE A 53 -25.70 -19.18 -5.05
CA ILE A 53 -26.51 -18.12 -5.58
C ILE A 53 -25.74 -17.70 -6.81
N GLU A 54 -26.32 -17.96 -7.98
CA GLU A 54 -25.78 -17.48 -9.25
C GLU A 54 -25.84 -15.95 -9.17
N ASP A 55 -24.76 -15.35 -8.66
CA ASP A 55 -24.61 -13.90 -8.64
C ASP A 55 -24.60 -13.48 -10.11
N ASN A 56 -25.58 -12.67 -10.50
CA ASN A 56 -25.63 -12.07 -11.84
C ASN A 56 -24.62 -10.92 -11.96
N ASP A 57 -23.45 -11.09 -11.33
CA ASP A 57 -22.32 -10.23 -11.58
C ASP A 57 -21.88 -10.51 -13.01
N GLY A 58 -21.95 -9.48 -13.86
CA GLY A 58 -21.54 -9.60 -15.26
C GLY A 58 -20.10 -10.11 -15.37
N GLU A 59 -19.71 -10.54 -16.58
CA GLU A 59 -18.35 -11.01 -16.82
C GLU A 59 -17.32 -9.98 -16.31
N LEU A 60 -16.38 -10.43 -15.49
CA LEU A 60 -15.27 -9.60 -15.03
C LEU A 60 -14.37 -9.26 -16.22
N GLU A 61 -14.41 -8.01 -16.65
CA GLU A 61 -13.55 -7.49 -17.70
C GLU A 61 -12.25 -6.90 -17.11
N LEU A 62 -11.15 -7.04 -17.84
CA LEU A 62 -9.90 -6.39 -17.48
C LEU A 62 -9.96 -4.91 -17.82
N GLU A 63 -9.77 -4.06 -16.81
CA GLU A 63 -9.74 -2.62 -17.02
C GLU A 63 -8.43 -2.14 -17.66
N ALA A 64 -8.47 -1.01 -18.37
CA ALA A 64 -7.32 -0.46 -19.08
C ALA A 64 -6.10 -0.23 -18.18
N TRP A 65 -6.31 0.10 -16.91
CA TRP A 65 -5.22 0.27 -15.94
C TRP A 65 -4.50 -1.04 -15.63
N MET A 66 -5.19 -2.19 -15.69
CA MET A 66 -4.58 -3.50 -15.45
C MET A 66 -3.65 -3.92 -16.59
N ILE A 67 -3.92 -3.48 -17.83
CA ILE A 67 -3.25 -3.99 -19.04
C ILE A 67 -2.37 -2.98 -19.78
N GLN A 68 -2.55 -1.67 -19.56
CA GLN A 68 -1.78 -0.66 -20.27
C GLN A 68 -0.61 -0.16 -19.41
N GLY A 69 0.61 -0.40 -19.89
CA GLY A 69 1.84 0.00 -19.18
C GLY A 69 1.96 1.50 -18.90
N LYS A 70 1.17 2.37 -19.56
CA LYS A 70 1.13 3.81 -19.25
C LYS A 70 0.65 4.13 -17.83
N TYR A 71 -0.09 3.23 -17.18
CA TYR A 71 -0.63 3.43 -15.83
C TYR A 71 0.34 3.00 -14.70
N TRP A 72 1.47 2.40 -15.04
CA TRP A 72 2.45 1.85 -14.08
C TRP A 72 3.84 2.50 -14.20
N LYS A 73 3.93 3.64 -14.89
CA LYS A 73 5.18 4.36 -15.17
C LYS A 73 5.49 5.40 -14.11
#